data_AF-A0A2S2QFJ8-F1
#
_entry.id   AF-A0A2S2QFJ8-F1
#
_cell.length_a   1.000
_cell.length_b   1.000
_cell.length_c   1.000
_cell.angle_alpha   90.00
_cell.angle_beta   90.00
_cell.angle_gamma   90.00
#
_symmetry.space_group_name_H-M   'P 1'
#
loop_
_entity.id
_entity.type
_entity.pdbx_description
1 polymer ?
#
loop_
_entity_poly.entity_id
_entity_poly.type
_entity_poly.pdbx_seq_one_letter_code
_entity_poly.pdbx_strand_id
1 'polypeptide(L)'
;MEEKDIGKVFCVESNDKKKVRDNWFPGLVVAPTAQSSVKTNITDDYLVRSFKDGKYYTVPKKEITEFTKEIGARVENPTLKTAVEKATLYLDKDELPPHWDRDLLFGLEKNCLTTDDEDKCDNDETPESKVDEGKDHFLALLFKFLDERGTPINQVPSLNGKDVNLFKLFKVF
;
A
#
# COMPACT_ATOMS: atom_id res chain seq x y z
N MET A 1 6.70 9.11 -10.61
CA MET A 1 6.37 7.69 -10.38
C MET A 1 4.94 7.54 -10.82
N GLU A 2 4.64 6.76 -11.85
CA GLU A 2 3.24 6.47 -12.14
C GLU A 2 2.76 5.46 -11.08
N GLU A 3 2.20 5.99 -9.98
CA GLU A 3 1.42 5.24 -8.98
C GLU A 3 0.22 4.49 -9.59
N LYS A 4 -0.06 4.70 -10.88
CA LYS A 4 -1.20 4.14 -11.61
C LYS A 4 -1.23 2.63 -11.75
N ASP A 5 -0.10 1.93 -11.57
CA ASP A 5 -0.07 0.47 -11.77
C ASP A 5 -0.13 -0.32 -10.46
N ILE A 6 0.02 0.33 -9.30
CA ILE A 6 -0.17 -0.31 -7.99
C ILE A 6 -1.65 -0.67 -7.83
N GLY A 7 -1.92 -1.88 -7.33
CA GLY A 7 -3.28 -2.40 -7.24
C GLY A 7 -3.82 -3.01 -8.53
N LYS A 8 -3.03 -3.07 -9.61
CA LYS A 8 -3.43 -3.82 -10.80
C LYS A 8 -2.94 -5.27 -10.74
N VAL A 9 -3.73 -6.17 -11.32
CA VAL A 9 -3.35 -7.57 -11.49
C VAL A 9 -2.78 -7.80 -12.88
N PHE A 10 -1.63 -8.44 -12.94
CA PHE A 10 -0.98 -8.85 -14.18
C PHE A 10 -0.67 -10.35 -14.17
N CYS A 11 -0.65 -10.95 -15.35
CA CYS A 11 -0.10 -12.27 -15.60
C CYS A 11 1.43 -12.17 -15.66
N VAL A 12 2.08 -12.92 -14.77
CA VAL A 12 3.54 -12.97 -14.64
C VAL A 12 4.01 -14.34 -15.10
N GLU A 13 4.90 -14.39 -16.08
CA GLU A 13 5.52 -15.65 -16.51
C GLU A 13 6.54 -16.12 -15.47
N SER A 14 6.43 -17.38 -15.03
CA SER A 14 7.43 -18.00 -14.17
C SER A 14 8.64 -18.41 -15.01
N ASN A 15 9.86 -18.10 -14.58
CA ASN A 15 11.08 -18.52 -15.27
C ASN A 15 11.44 -20.01 -15.01
N ASP A 16 10.46 -20.85 -14.71
CA ASP A 16 10.70 -22.26 -14.43
C ASP A 16 11.07 -22.98 -15.74
N LYS A 17 12.23 -23.65 -15.75
CA LYS A 17 12.79 -24.32 -16.95
C LYS A 17 11.97 -25.54 -17.40
N LYS A 18 10.90 -25.90 -16.68
CA LYS A 18 9.96 -26.93 -17.09
C LYS A 18 8.83 -26.26 -17.87
N LYS A 19 8.69 -26.62 -19.16
CA LYS A 19 7.52 -26.30 -20.00
C LYS A 19 6.27 -26.98 -19.44
N VAL A 20 5.76 -26.47 -18.34
CA VAL A 20 4.47 -26.86 -17.77
C VAL A 20 3.43 -25.98 -18.47
N ARG A 21 2.42 -26.59 -19.11
CA ARG A 21 1.22 -25.83 -19.51
C ARG A 21 0.72 -25.15 -18.23
N ASP A 22 0.54 -23.83 -18.22
CA ASP A 22 0.26 -23.00 -17.03
C ASP A 22 1.49 -22.52 -16.21
N ASN A 23 2.61 -22.23 -16.86
CA ASN A 23 3.81 -21.67 -16.20
C ASN A 23 3.73 -20.14 -15.93
N TRP A 24 2.54 -19.61 -15.68
CA TRP A 24 2.31 -18.21 -15.33
C TRP A 24 1.45 -18.12 -14.07
N PHE A 25 1.45 -16.96 -13.41
CA PHE A 25 0.56 -16.72 -12.27
C PHE A 25 0.00 -15.29 -12.30
N PRO A 26 -1.23 -15.08 -11.80
CA PRO A 26 -1.72 -13.75 -11.53
C PRO A 26 -0.96 -13.16 -10.34
N GLY A 27 -0.35 -11.99 -10.54
CA GLY A 27 0.36 -11.21 -9.55
C GLY A 27 -0.26 -9.82 -9.40
N LEU A 28 -0.49 -9.41 -8.16
CA LEU A 28 -0.92 -8.05 -7.82
C LEU A 28 0.31 -7.15 -7.74
N VAL A 29 0.32 -6.03 -8.45
CA VAL A 29 1.39 -5.04 -8.31
C VAL A 29 1.24 -4.31 -6.99
N VAL A 30 2.32 -4.30 -6.22
CA VAL A 30 2.40 -3.72 -4.89
C VAL A 30 3.43 -2.60 -4.88
N ALA A 31 3.30 -1.70 -3.91
CA ALA A 31 4.28 -0.66 -3.69
C ALA A 31 5.63 -1.28 -3.33
N PRO A 32 6.74 -0.69 -3.79
CA PRO A 32 8.10 -1.11 -3.39
C PRO A 32 8.32 -1.05 -1.88
N THR A 33 7.55 -0.22 -1.17
CA THR A 33 7.58 -0.08 0.29
C THR A 33 6.98 -1.28 1.01
N ALA A 34 6.15 -2.10 0.34
CA ALA A 34 5.53 -3.28 0.93
C ALA A 34 6.56 -4.34 1.37
N GLN A 35 7.81 -4.24 0.88
CA GLN A 35 8.88 -5.13 1.29
C GLN A 35 10.20 -4.36 1.55
N SER A 36 10.37 -3.88 2.78
CA SER A 36 11.55 -3.11 3.24
C SER A 36 12.91 -3.81 3.06
N SER A 37 12.93 -5.14 2.85
CA SER A 37 14.17 -5.92 2.72
C SER A 37 14.67 -6.09 1.29
N VAL A 38 13.87 -5.76 0.26
CA VAL A 38 14.24 -6.01 -1.14
C VAL A 38 14.59 -4.70 -1.85
N LYS A 39 15.82 -4.63 -2.34
CA LYS A 39 16.29 -3.56 -3.22
C LYS A 39 15.86 -3.87 -4.66
N THR A 40 14.64 -3.54 -5.04
CA THR A 40 14.16 -3.63 -6.42
C THR A 40 14.45 -2.35 -7.20
N ASN A 41 14.72 -2.44 -8.50
CA ASN A 41 14.83 -1.26 -9.35
C ASN A 41 13.44 -0.75 -9.70
N ILE A 42 12.88 0.07 -8.82
CA ILE A 42 11.51 0.59 -8.93
C ILE A 42 11.24 1.38 -10.23
N THR A 43 12.30 1.77 -10.94
CA THR A 43 12.20 2.44 -12.25
C THR A 43 11.79 1.49 -13.37
N ASP A 44 12.28 0.24 -13.34
CA ASP A 44 12.21 -0.71 -14.46
C ASP A 44 11.55 -2.05 -14.08
N ASP A 45 11.39 -2.30 -12.78
CA ASP A 45 10.83 -3.52 -12.22
C ASP A 45 9.57 -3.20 -11.41
N TYR A 46 8.57 -4.09 -11.51
CA TYR A 46 7.44 -4.12 -10.60
C TYR A 46 7.67 -5.13 -9.48
N LEU A 47 7.33 -4.73 -8.27
CA LEU A 47 7.15 -5.67 -7.17
C LEU A 47 5.72 -6.21 -7.28
N VAL A 48 5.59 -7.52 -7.44
CA VAL A 48 4.28 -8.18 -7.55
C VAL A 48 4.14 -9.22 -6.45
N ARG A 49 2.92 -9.36 -5.94
CA ARG A 49 2.55 -10.41 -4.99
C ARG A 49 1.69 -11.45 -5.68
N SER A 50 2.17 -12.69 -5.70
CA SER A 50 1.51 -13.81 -6.39
C SER A 50 0.24 -14.25 -5.66
N PHE A 51 -0.88 -14.35 -6.38
CA PHE A 51 -2.13 -14.91 -5.84
C PHE A 51 -2.08 -16.44 -5.64
N LYS A 52 -1.06 -17.11 -6.21
CA LYS A 52 -0.86 -18.55 -6.10
C LYS A 52 -0.33 -18.96 -4.74
N ASP A 53 0.74 -18.31 -4.29
CA ASP A 53 1.49 -18.66 -3.08
C ASP A 53 1.63 -17.50 -2.07
N GLY A 54 1.18 -16.28 -2.42
CA GLY A 54 1.24 -15.12 -1.53
C GLY A 54 2.63 -14.52 -1.36
N LYS A 55 3.60 -14.93 -2.19
CA LYS A 55 4.99 -14.46 -2.14
C LYS A 55 5.20 -13.25 -3.05
N TYR A 56 6.24 -12.48 -2.72
CA TYR A 56 6.69 -11.33 -3.50
C TYR A 56 7.70 -11.77 -4.57
N TYR A 57 7.54 -11.24 -5.77
CA TYR A 57 8.42 -11.44 -6.91
C TYR A 57 8.75 -10.08 -7.51
N THR A 58 9.99 -9.91 -7.96
CA THR A 58 10.41 -8.73 -8.72
C THR A 58 10.43 -9.12 -10.18
N VAL A 59 9.58 -8.48 -10.97
CA VAL A 59 9.44 -8.79 -12.39
C VAL A 59 9.63 -7.53 -13.23
N PRO A 60 10.42 -7.58 -14.30
CA PRO A 60 10.62 -6.42 -15.16
C PRO A 60 9.31 -6.08 -15.87
N LYS A 61 9.11 -4.79 -16.16
CA LYS A 61 7.90 -4.28 -16.86
C LYS A 61 7.62 -4.96 -18.20
N LYS A 62 8.63 -5.60 -18.79
CA LYS A 62 8.56 -6.31 -20.08
C LYS A 62 8.01 -7.74 -19.97
N GLU A 63 8.00 -8.32 -18.77
CA GLU A 63 7.61 -9.72 -18.52
C GLU A 63 6.22 -9.84 -17.86
N ILE A 64 5.47 -8.74 -17.81
CA ILE A 64 4.10 -8.71 -17.31
C ILE A 64 3.11 -8.52 -18.46
N THR A 65 1.95 -9.16 -18.36
CA THR A 65 0.85 -9.01 -19.31
C THR A 65 -0.45 -8.75 -18.57
N GLU A 66 -1.34 -7.93 -19.13
CA GLU A 66 -2.58 -7.55 -18.42
C GLU A 66 -3.46 -8.78 -18.16
N PHE A 67 -3.92 -8.93 -16.92
CA PHE A 67 -4.76 -10.06 -16.54
C PHE A 67 -6.20 -9.81 -17.00
N THR A 68 -6.73 -10.69 -17.85
CA THR A 68 -8.14 -10.69 -18.24
C THR A 68 -8.84 -11.96 -17.77
N LYS A 69 -10.14 -11.85 -17.48
CA LYS A 69 -10.97 -12.98 -17.06
C LYS A 69 -10.97 -14.13 -18.09
N GLU A 70 -10.82 -13.80 -19.36
CA GLU A 70 -10.73 -14.78 -20.45
C GLU A 70 -9.48 -15.66 -20.37
N ILE A 71 -8.33 -15.07 -20.01
CA ILE A 71 -7.07 -15.80 -19.81
C ILE A 71 -7.21 -16.75 -18.63
N GLY A 72 -7.80 -16.26 -17.54
CA GLY A 72 -8.11 -17.06 -16.35
C GLY A 72 -9.04 -18.24 -16.61
N ALA A 73 -10.08 -18.05 -17.43
CA ALA A 73 -11.06 -19.09 -17.76
C ALA A 73 -10.47 -20.25 -18.58
N ARG A 74 -9.34 -20.04 -19.26
CA ARG A 74 -8.63 -21.07 -20.05
C ARG A 74 -7.69 -21.95 -19.22
N VAL A 75 -7.51 -21.65 -17.93
CA VAL A 75 -6.61 -22.39 -17.05
C VAL A 75 -7.21 -23.74 -16.65
N GLU A 76 -6.49 -24.82 -16.95
CA GLU A 76 -6.88 -26.19 -16.56
C GLU A 76 -6.23 -26.61 -15.23
N ASN A 77 -5.14 -25.95 -14.83
CA ASN A 77 -4.41 -26.30 -13.60
C ASN A 77 -5.19 -25.87 -12.34
N PRO A 78 -5.49 -26.79 -11.39
CA PRO A 78 -6.29 -26.47 -10.21
C PRO A 78 -5.64 -25.41 -9.31
N THR A 79 -4.30 -25.41 -9.20
CA THR A 79 -3.60 -24.42 -8.35
C THR A 79 -3.63 -23.02 -8.96
N LEU A 80 -3.48 -22.94 -10.29
CA LEU A 80 -3.56 -21.66 -10.99
C LEU A 80 -5.00 -21.17 -11.07
N LYS A 81 -5.97 -22.08 -11.24
CA LYS A 81 -7.40 -21.75 -11.22
C LYS A 81 -7.81 -21.08 -9.91
N THR A 82 -7.38 -21.60 -8.75
CA THR A 82 -7.65 -20.93 -7.47
C THR A 82 -7.02 -19.54 -7.41
N ALA A 83 -5.81 -19.37 -7.96
CA ALA A 83 -5.15 -18.06 -8.00
C ALA A 83 -5.89 -17.06 -8.90
N VAL A 84 -6.37 -17.53 -10.05
CA VAL A 84 -7.19 -16.78 -11.01
C VAL A 84 -8.53 -16.36 -10.41
N GLU A 85 -9.20 -17.26 -9.69
CA GLU A 85 -10.45 -16.96 -8.99
C GLU A 85 -10.25 -15.86 -7.95
N LYS A 86 -9.16 -15.92 -7.16
CA LYS A 86 -8.80 -14.86 -6.20
C LYS A 86 -8.51 -13.53 -6.90
N ALA A 87 -7.76 -13.55 -7.99
CA ALA A 87 -7.47 -12.36 -8.79
C ALA A 87 -8.75 -11.74 -9.37
N THR A 88 -9.67 -12.57 -9.85
CA THR A 88 -10.97 -12.13 -10.38
C THR A 88 -11.84 -11.55 -9.27
N LEU A 89 -11.86 -12.19 -8.09
CA LEU A 89 -12.57 -11.70 -6.93
C LEU A 89 -12.06 -10.32 -6.50
N TYR A 90 -10.75 -10.12 -6.51
CA TYR A 90 -10.16 -8.81 -6.26
C TYR A 90 -10.60 -7.77 -7.31
N LEU A 91 -10.60 -8.10 -8.60
CA LEU A 91 -11.08 -7.17 -9.63
C LEU A 91 -12.59 -6.86 -9.55
N ASP A 92 -13.40 -7.79 -9.04
CA ASP A 92 -14.86 -7.64 -8.93
C ASP A 92 -15.32 -7.01 -7.61
N LYS A 93 -14.62 -7.28 -6.50
CA LYS A 93 -15.02 -6.89 -5.14
C LYS A 93 -13.98 -6.05 -4.40
N ASP A 94 -12.83 -5.78 -5.00
CA ASP A 94 -11.63 -5.22 -4.34
C ASP A 94 -11.19 -6.03 -3.10
N GLU A 95 -11.55 -7.32 -3.04
CA GLU A 95 -11.31 -8.18 -1.88
C GLU A 95 -9.96 -8.91 -1.98
N LEU A 96 -9.04 -8.58 -1.06
CA LEU A 96 -7.75 -9.25 -0.93
C LEU A 96 -7.83 -10.40 0.10
N PRO A 97 -6.94 -11.41 -0.01
CA PRO A 97 -6.86 -12.46 1.01
C PRO A 97 -6.68 -11.90 2.43
N PRO A 98 -7.15 -12.57 3.49
CA PRO A 98 -7.12 -12.02 4.87
C PRO A 98 -5.73 -11.76 5.46
N HIS A 99 -4.67 -12.21 4.79
CA HIS A 99 -3.26 -11.99 5.15
C HIS A 99 -2.58 -10.96 4.22
N TRP A 100 -3.37 -10.23 3.45
CA TRP A 100 -2.96 -9.20 2.50
C TRP A 100 -3.57 -7.89 2.97
N ASP A 101 -2.70 -7.05 3.53
CA ASP A 101 -3.11 -5.74 3.99
C ASP A 101 -3.01 -4.76 2.81
N ARG A 102 -4.15 -4.23 2.38
CA ARG A 102 -4.27 -3.34 1.22
C ARG A 102 -3.37 -2.11 1.38
N ASP A 103 -3.34 -1.53 2.57
CA ASP A 103 -2.65 -0.27 2.82
C ASP A 103 -1.14 -0.47 2.86
N LEU A 104 -0.67 -1.58 3.46
CA LEU A 104 0.75 -1.95 3.42
C LEU A 104 1.19 -2.33 2.01
N LEU A 105 0.36 -3.09 1.29
CA LEU A 105 0.66 -3.55 -0.06
C LEU A 105 0.71 -2.40 -1.05
N PHE A 106 -0.13 -1.39 -0.91
CA PHE A 106 -0.17 -0.25 -1.83
C PHE A 106 0.68 0.93 -1.36
N GLY A 107 1.38 0.79 -0.22
CA GLY A 107 2.11 1.91 0.37
C GLY A 107 1.18 3.05 0.80
N LEU A 108 -0.11 2.74 0.94
CA LEU A 108 -1.17 3.63 1.40
C LEU A 108 -1.08 3.89 2.90
N GLU A 109 -0.18 3.24 3.63
CA GLU A 109 0.21 3.64 4.98
C GLU A 109 0.70 5.11 5.08
N LYS A 110 1.01 5.76 3.95
CA LYS A 110 1.26 7.20 3.87
C LYS A 110 0.01 8.06 3.62
N ASN A 111 -1.14 7.45 3.30
CA ASN A 111 -2.38 8.13 2.90
C ASN A 111 -3.67 7.54 3.56
N CYS A 112 -3.57 6.60 4.49
CA CYS A 112 -4.70 5.97 5.20
C CYS A 112 -4.78 6.48 6.65
N LEU A 113 -5.19 7.74 6.79
CA LEU A 113 -6.04 8.18 7.91
C LEU A 113 -7.25 8.95 7.37
N THR A 114 -7.78 8.55 6.21
CA THR A 114 -8.98 9.18 5.63
C THR A 114 -9.88 8.14 4.97
N THR A 115 -10.77 7.53 5.75
CA THR A 115 -12.14 7.09 5.39
C THR A 115 -12.82 6.83 6.74
N ASP A 116 -13.37 7.88 7.36
CA ASP A 116 -14.80 8.22 7.30
C ASP A 116 -15.68 7.12 7.92
N ASP A 117 -15.76 7.16 9.25
CA ASP A 117 -16.91 6.72 10.01
C ASP A 117 -17.40 7.95 10.80
N GLU A 118 -18.70 8.19 10.67
CA GLU A 118 -19.45 9.38 11.05
C GLU A 118 -19.36 9.69 12.56
N ASP A 119 -19.10 10.96 12.92
CA ASP A 119 -19.89 11.75 13.88
C ASP A 119 -19.14 13.01 14.37
N LYS A 120 -19.62 14.17 13.88
CA LYS A 120 -19.94 15.36 14.69
C LYS A 120 -18.82 15.98 15.53
N CYS A 121 -18.23 17.07 15.03
CA CYS A 121 -17.87 18.24 15.85
C CYS A 121 -17.82 19.52 15.00
N ASP A 122 -18.90 20.28 15.09
CA ASP A 122 -18.97 21.73 14.86
C ASP A 122 -18.01 22.41 15.86
N ASN A 123 -17.02 23.19 15.39
CA ASN A 123 -16.57 24.43 16.06
C ASN A 123 -15.41 25.14 15.29
N ASP A 124 -15.78 26.26 14.68
CA ASP A 124 -15.08 27.56 14.66
C ASP A 124 -13.84 27.82 13.78
N GLU A 125 -13.94 28.97 13.09
CA GLU A 125 -13.03 29.52 12.08
C GLU A 125 -11.64 29.90 12.64
N THR A 126 -10.58 29.56 11.91
CA THR A 126 -9.39 30.44 11.78
C THR A 126 -8.72 30.27 10.41
N PRO A 127 -8.62 31.34 9.59
CA PRO A 127 -8.23 31.22 8.19
C PRO A 127 -6.74 31.57 7.97
N GLU A 128 -5.79 30.68 8.29
CA GLU A 128 -4.43 30.79 7.74
C GLU A 128 -3.57 29.53 7.96
N SER A 129 -3.80 28.47 7.20
CA SER A 129 -2.70 27.68 6.60
C SER A 129 -3.32 26.60 5.71
N LYS A 130 -2.72 26.39 4.55
CA LYS A 130 -3.00 25.22 3.73
C LYS A 130 -2.87 23.99 4.63
N VAL A 131 -3.94 23.21 4.73
CA VAL A 131 -3.98 21.90 5.37
C VAL A 131 -2.85 21.05 4.78
N ASP A 132 -1.70 21.03 5.44
CA ASP A 132 -0.61 20.10 5.16
C ASP A 132 -1.11 18.79 5.76
N GLU A 133 -1.79 17.95 4.98
CA GLU A 133 -2.45 16.71 5.44
C GLU A 133 -1.51 15.78 6.21
N GLY A 134 -0.19 15.93 6.03
CA GLY A 134 0.84 15.24 6.81
C GLY A 134 1.06 15.77 8.24
N LYS A 135 0.60 16.98 8.57
CA LYS A 135 0.76 17.61 9.90
C LYS A 135 -0.12 16.93 10.94
N ASP A 136 -1.38 16.66 10.59
CA ASP A 136 -2.34 16.07 11.53
C ASP A 136 -1.99 14.61 11.82
N HIS A 137 -1.56 13.89 10.80
CA HIS A 137 -1.02 12.53 10.95
C HIS A 137 0.20 12.49 11.90
N PHE A 138 1.14 13.41 11.72
CA PHE A 138 2.31 13.52 12.61
C PHE A 138 1.89 13.78 14.06
N LEU A 139 0.94 14.68 14.29
CA LEU A 139 0.45 14.97 15.65
C LEU A 139 -0.24 13.76 16.28
N ALA A 140 -1.05 13.01 15.51
CA ALA A 140 -1.71 11.79 16.00
C ALA A 140 -0.69 10.72 16.43
N LEU A 141 0.34 10.48 15.61
CA LEU A 141 1.42 9.55 15.97
C LEU A 141 2.22 10.03 17.18
N LEU A 142 2.48 11.34 17.26
CA LEU A 142 3.18 11.93 18.40
C LEU A 142 2.40 11.74 19.70
N PHE A 143 1.09 12.05 19.73
CA PHE A 143 0.27 11.87 20.91
C PHE A 143 0.19 10.40 21.33
N LYS A 144 -0.03 9.49 20.38
CA LYS A 144 -0.02 8.05 20.64
C LYS A 144 1.29 7.58 21.27
N PHE A 145 2.43 8.00 20.72
CA PHE A 145 3.75 7.65 21.26
C PHE A 145 3.98 8.20 22.67
N LEU A 146 3.49 9.42 22.94
CA LEU A 146 3.59 10.04 24.27
C LEU A 146 2.72 9.33 25.31
N ASP A 147 1.52 8.88 24.92
CA ASP A 147 0.63 8.08 25.76
C ASP A 147 1.24 6.71 26.08
N GLU A 148 1.78 6.01 25.07
CA GLU A 148 2.45 4.70 25.24
C GLU A 148 3.67 4.79 26.16
N ARG A 149 4.36 5.94 26.20
CA ARG A 149 5.52 6.19 27.06
C ARG A 149 5.15 6.76 28.43
N GLY A 150 3.87 7.01 28.68
CA GLY A 150 3.39 7.60 29.93
C GLY A 150 3.85 9.04 30.15
N THR A 151 4.14 9.77 29.07
CA THR A 151 4.54 11.18 29.10
C THR A 151 3.60 12.04 28.25
N PRO A 152 2.27 12.02 28.49
CA PRO A 152 1.33 12.81 27.72
C PRO A 152 1.63 14.30 27.89
N ILE A 153 1.63 15.04 26.78
CA ILE A 153 1.90 16.47 26.79
C ILE A 153 0.58 17.23 26.78
N ASN A 154 0.30 17.95 27.87
CA ASN A 154 -0.94 18.73 28.03
C ASN A 154 -0.77 20.21 27.63
N GLN A 155 0.44 20.62 27.24
CA GLN A 155 0.77 21.99 26.86
C GLN A 155 1.55 22.01 25.56
N VAL A 156 1.26 22.98 24.70
CA VAL A 156 2.05 23.19 23.50
C VAL A 156 3.49 23.54 23.89
N PRO A 157 4.48 22.78 23.38
CA PRO A 157 5.87 23.09 23.66
C PRO A 157 6.21 24.46 23.05
N SER A 158 6.71 25.36 23.90
CA SER A 158 7.07 26.72 23.53
C SER A 158 8.56 26.97 23.78
N LEU A 159 9.17 27.79 22.93
CA LEU A 159 10.56 28.23 23.03
C LEU A 159 10.57 29.75 23.13
N ASN A 160 11.14 30.29 24.21
CA ASN A 160 11.17 31.73 24.49
C ASN A 160 9.78 32.40 24.44
N GLY A 161 8.73 31.72 24.91
CA GLY A 161 7.36 32.25 24.92
C GLY A 161 6.68 32.28 23.54
N LYS A 162 7.25 31.62 22.54
CA LYS A 162 6.62 31.37 21.25
C LYS A 162 6.35 29.89 21.08
N ASP A 163 5.16 29.55 20.61
CA ASP A 163 4.79 28.16 20.35
C ASP A 163 5.67 27.57 19.24
N VAL A 164 6.17 26.36 19.48
CA VAL A 164 7.03 25.65 18.53
C VAL A 164 6.17 24.79 17.63
N ASN A 165 6.31 24.96 16.32
CA ASN A 165 5.68 24.06 15.36
C ASN A 165 6.48 22.75 15.26
N LEU A 166 5.98 21.72 15.96
CA LEU A 166 6.61 20.40 16.04
C LEU A 166 6.73 19.71 14.68
N PHE A 167 5.75 19.87 13.80
CA PHE A 167 5.78 19.27 12.46
C PHE A 167 6.87 19.89 11.59
N LYS A 168 7.01 21.23 11.65
CA LYS A 168 8.08 21.94 10.94
C LYS A 168 9.46 21.58 11.50
N LEU A 169 9.57 21.42 12.82
CA LEU A 169 10.81 20.97 13.47
C LEU A 169 11.18 19.55 13.00
N PHE A 170 10.22 18.63 13.02
CA PHE A 170 10.42 17.26 12.55
C PHE A 170 10.85 17.18 11.09
N LYS A 171 10.26 17.99 10.19
CA LYS A 171 10.66 18.04 8.77
C LYS A 171 12.06 18.62 8.52
N VAL A 172 12.63 19.35 9.49
CA VAL A 172 13.95 19.98 9.37
C VAL A 172 15.08 19.06 9.82
N PHE A 173 14.75 18.02 10.59
CA PHE A 173 15.68 16.97 11.01
C PHE A 173 15.55 15.72 10.13
#